data_AF-A0A1Q4Z4I0-F1
#
_entry.id   AF-A0A1Q4Z4I0-F1
#
_cell.length_a   1.000
_cell.length_b   1.000
_cell.length_c   1.000
_cell.angle_alpha   90.00
_cell.angle_beta   90.00
_cell.angle_gamma   90.00
#
_symmetry.space_group_name_H-M   'P 1'
#
loop_
_entity.id
_entity.type
_entity.pdbx_description
1 polymer ?
#
loop_
_entity_poly.entity_id
_entity_poly.type
_entity_poly.pdbx_seq_one_letter_code
_entity_poly.pdbx_strand_id
1 'polypeptide(L)'
;MSFGEIADRYDRFRPGVPTAVLDWLLPNGCETVVDLAAGTGKLTRSLMDRVPNVVAVEPDLRMGGALARNCPRALLVTGTGERMPLPDGGADALLVSMAWHWMDPQRAMPEIARVLRDGGTLDHIGRVDQQVKLRGFRIELGEGENTLAAHESAAQAAVVIREDRPGDKQLVGYVVPTVPDGPAAHLSTRWTCGLSRERRSPALWCPDRSLCWMRFR
;
A
#
# COMPACT_ATOMS: atom_id res chain seq x y z
N MET A 1 -17.01 7.47 -13.49
CA MET A 1 -16.13 6.28 -13.44
C MET A 1 -16.15 5.74 -12.02
N SER A 2 -16.67 4.51 -11.86
CA SER A 2 -16.86 3.85 -10.56
C SER A 2 -15.50 3.41 -10.02
N PHE A 3 -15.16 3.82 -8.81
CA PHE A 3 -13.95 3.39 -8.11
C PHE A 3 -14.10 1.99 -7.47
N GLY A 4 -15.24 1.31 -7.65
CA GLY A 4 -15.46 -0.04 -7.11
C GLY A 4 -14.40 -1.04 -7.59
N GLU A 5 -14.04 -1.00 -8.87
CA GLU A 5 -13.01 -1.87 -9.45
C GLU A 5 -11.61 -1.63 -8.87
N ILE A 6 -11.32 -0.42 -8.38
CA ILE A 6 -10.00 -0.07 -7.83
C ILE A 6 -9.84 -0.64 -6.42
N ALA A 7 -10.87 -0.61 -5.58
CA ALA A 7 -10.81 -1.10 -4.21
C ALA A 7 -10.64 -2.63 -4.16
N ASP A 8 -11.41 -3.37 -4.96
CA ASP A 8 -11.32 -4.84 -5.00
C ASP A 8 -9.96 -5.30 -5.59
N ARG A 9 -9.44 -4.56 -6.58
CA ARG A 9 -8.10 -4.79 -7.13
C ARG A 9 -7.01 -4.48 -6.09
N TYR A 10 -7.13 -3.36 -5.38
CA TYR A 10 -6.23 -2.98 -4.30
C TYR A 10 -6.18 -4.03 -3.19
N ASP A 11 -7.35 -4.56 -2.77
CA ASP A 11 -7.42 -5.63 -1.78
C ASP A 11 -6.74 -6.92 -2.25
N ARG A 12 -6.92 -7.30 -3.52
CA ARG A 12 -6.36 -8.55 -4.07
C ARG A 12 -4.84 -8.55 -4.13
N PHE A 13 -4.21 -7.45 -4.55
CA PHE A 13 -2.76 -7.42 -4.81
C PHE A 13 -1.91 -6.89 -3.65
N ARG A 14 -2.49 -6.14 -2.69
CA ARG A 14 -1.76 -5.67 -1.50
C ARG A 14 -1.38 -6.87 -0.63
N PRO A 15 -0.11 -7.10 -0.27
CA PRO A 15 0.23 -8.18 0.66
C PRO A 15 -0.45 -7.97 2.02
N GLY A 16 -0.89 -9.07 2.65
CA GLY A 16 -1.40 -9.03 4.02
C GLY A 16 -0.28 -8.74 5.01
N VAL A 17 -0.65 -8.28 6.21
CA VAL A 17 0.31 -8.20 7.33
C VAL A 17 0.58 -9.63 7.83
N PRO A 18 1.83 -10.07 7.96
CA PRO A 18 2.14 -11.38 8.54
C PRO A 18 1.54 -11.48 9.94
N THR A 19 0.71 -12.50 10.16
CA THR A 19 -0.07 -12.64 11.40
C THR A 19 0.79 -12.76 12.66
N ALA A 20 1.97 -13.39 12.54
CA ALA A 20 2.95 -13.48 13.63
C ALA A 20 3.48 -12.13 14.13
N VAL A 21 3.47 -11.09 13.29
CA VAL A 21 3.87 -9.73 13.71
C VAL A 21 2.84 -9.15 14.67
N LEU A 22 1.56 -9.48 14.49
CA LEU A 22 0.49 -8.95 15.35
C LEU A 22 0.60 -9.45 16.79
N ASP A 23 1.14 -10.64 16.99
CA ASP A 23 1.35 -11.21 18.32
C ASP A 23 2.43 -10.45 19.11
N TRP A 24 3.27 -9.65 18.44
CA TRP A 24 4.25 -8.77 19.07
C TRP A 24 3.75 -7.34 19.27
N LEU A 25 2.91 -6.85 18.35
CA LEU A 25 2.41 -5.47 18.39
C LEU A 25 1.22 -5.30 19.33
N LEU A 26 0.42 -6.35 19.52
CA LEU A 26 -0.73 -6.28 20.41
C LEU A 26 -0.29 -6.45 21.86
N PRO A 27 -0.71 -5.55 22.77
CA PRO A 27 -0.45 -5.73 24.19
C PRO A 27 -1.17 -6.97 24.73
N ASN A 28 -0.61 -7.60 25.75
CA ASN A 28 -1.25 -8.73 26.42
C ASN A 28 -2.62 -8.32 26.97
N GLY A 29 -3.66 -9.09 26.65
CA GLY A 29 -5.02 -8.79 27.08
C GLY A 29 -5.65 -7.58 26.37
N CYS A 30 -5.17 -7.20 25.19
CA CYS A 30 -5.79 -6.16 24.36
C CYS A 30 -7.29 -6.44 24.16
N GLU A 31 -8.16 -5.54 24.62
CA GLU A 31 -9.61 -5.64 24.46
C GLU A 31 -10.10 -4.84 23.25
N THR A 32 -9.54 -3.66 23.03
CA THR A 32 -9.93 -2.74 21.96
C THR A 32 -8.72 -2.27 21.16
N VAL A 33 -8.74 -2.54 19.85
CA VAL A 33 -7.70 -2.11 18.91
C VAL A 33 -8.29 -1.23 17.81
N VAL A 34 -7.58 -0.15 17.47
CA VAL A 34 -7.90 0.73 16.35
C VAL A 34 -7.01 0.39 15.15
N ASP A 35 -7.63 0.07 14.02
CA ASP A 35 -6.98 0.02 12.69
C ASP A 35 -7.22 1.36 11.99
N LEU A 36 -6.22 2.24 12.01
CA LEU A 36 -6.32 3.59 11.47
C LEU A 36 -5.89 3.64 9.99
N ALA A 37 -6.73 4.26 9.16
CA ALA A 37 -6.67 4.22 7.70
C ALA A 37 -6.72 2.76 7.18
N ALA A 38 -7.77 2.06 7.63
CA ALA A 38 -7.96 0.62 7.46
C ALA A 38 -8.09 0.15 6.00
N GLY A 39 -8.40 1.08 5.07
CA GLY A 39 -8.60 0.81 3.66
C GLY A 39 -9.72 -0.21 3.42
N THR A 40 -9.40 -1.29 2.72
CA THR A 40 -10.35 -2.39 2.43
C THR A 40 -10.47 -3.42 3.56
N GLY A 41 -9.83 -3.19 4.71
CA GLY A 41 -9.92 -4.02 5.91
C GLY A 41 -8.91 -5.18 5.97
N LYS A 42 -7.77 -5.08 5.27
CA LYS A 42 -6.81 -6.20 5.21
C LYS A 42 -6.14 -6.49 6.56
N LEU A 43 -5.72 -5.44 7.28
CA LEU A 43 -5.24 -5.57 8.66
C LEU A 43 -6.41 -5.90 9.60
N THR A 44 -7.53 -5.18 9.47
CA THR A 44 -8.77 -5.40 10.24
C THR A 44 -9.17 -6.89 10.31
N ARG A 45 -9.16 -7.61 9.18
CA ARG A 45 -9.43 -9.07 9.16
C ARG A 45 -8.53 -9.87 10.10
N SER A 46 -7.24 -9.57 10.10
CA SER A 46 -6.25 -10.30 10.91
C SER A 46 -6.34 -9.97 12.40
N LEU A 47 -6.79 -8.75 12.73
CA LEU A 47 -7.00 -8.29 14.11
C LEU A 47 -8.27 -8.91 14.73
N MET A 48 -9.32 -9.10 13.95
CA MET A 48 -10.61 -9.65 14.41
C MET A 48 -10.52 -11.10 14.92
N ASP A 49 -9.45 -11.82 14.59
CA ASP A 49 -9.16 -13.16 15.10
C ASP A 49 -8.42 -13.15 16.45
N ARG A 50 -7.97 -11.97 16.91
CA ARG A 50 -7.10 -11.79 18.08
C ARG A 50 -7.69 -10.90 19.16
N VAL A 51 -8.42 -9.87 18.75
CA VAL A 51 -8.93 -8.81 19.63
C VAL A 51 -10.46 -8.80 19.55
N PRO A 52 -11.18 -8.76 20.68
CA PRO A 52 -12.64 -8.82 20.67
C PRO A 52 -13.27 -7.58 20.04
N ASN A 53 -12.70 -6.39 20.26
CA ASN A 53 -13.22 -5.14 19.71
C ASN A 53 -12.22 -4.53 18.73
N VAL A 54 -12.53 -4.60 17.43
CA VAL A 54 -11.73 -3.96 16.38
C VAL A 54 -12.50 -2.77 15.82
N VAL A 55 -11.91 -1.58 15.96
CA VAL A 55 -12.43 -0.33 15.41
C VAL A 55 -11.63 0.03 14.18
N ALA A 56 -12.25 0.05 13.01
CA ALA A 56 -11.62 0.44 11.76
C ALA A 56 -11.96 1.90 11.44
N VAL A 57 -10.95 2.77 11.40
CA VAL A 57 -11.12 4.18 11.02
C VAL A 57 -10.70 4.35 9.57
N GLU A 58 -11.63 4.76 8.71
CA GLU A 58 -11.38 4.93 7.27
C GLU A 58 -12.05 6.19 6.71
N PRO A 59 -11.29 7.14 6.14
CA PRO A 59 -11.87 8.36 5.60
C PRO A 59 -12.55 8.19 4.24
N ASP A 60 -12.12 7.25 3.40
CA ASP A 60 -12.70 7.04 2.07
C ASP A 60 -13.93 6.12 2.17
N LEU A 61 -15.11 6.67 1.90
CA LEU A 61 -16.39 5.96 1.99
C LEU A 61 -16.46 4.70 1.11
N ARG A 62 -15.68 4.63 0.01
CA ARG A 62 -15.67 3.45 -0.87
C ARG A 62 -14.78 2.36 -0.31
N MET A 63 -13.61 2.72 0.22
CA MET A 63 -12.77 1.78 0.96
C MET A 63 -13.51 1.25 2.20
N GLY A 64 -14.16 2.13 2.96
CA GLY A 64 -15.04 1.77 4.07
C GLY A 64 -16.19 0.85 3.62
N GLY A 65 -16.81 1.11 2.46
CA GLY A 65 -17.82 0.22 1.90
C GLY A 65 -17.29 -1.18 1.57
N ALA A 66 -16.06 -1.30 1.06
CA ALA A 66 -15.41 -2.59 0.86
C ALA A 66 -15.04 -3.27 2.19
N LEU A 67 -14.52 -2.51 3.15
CA LEU A 67 -14.22 -2.98 4.50
C LEU A 67 -15.46 -3.54 5.18
N ALA A 68 -16.59 -2.85 5.15
CA ALA A 68 -17.84 -3.31 5.78
C ALA A 68 -18.32 -4.65 5.20
N ARG A 69 -18.10 -4.89 3.90
CA ARG A 69 -18.39 -6.20 3.27
C ARG A 69 -17.39 -7.28 3.69
N ASN A 70 -16.10 -6.92 3.78
CA ASN A 70 -15.03 -7.87 4.09
C ASN A 70 -14.91 -8.19 5.59
N CYS A 71 -15.34 -7.26 6.45
CA CYS A 71 -15.16 -7.27 7.90
C CYS A 71 -16.45 -6.86 8.63
N PRO A 72 -17.57 -7.59 8.46
CA PRO A 72 -18.87 -7.15 8.99
C PRO A 72 -18.93 -7.09 10.52
N ARG A 73 -17.96 -7.68 11.23
CA ARG A 73 -17.86 -7.63 12.70
C ARG A 73 -17.05 -6.43 13.23
N ALA A 74 -16.29 -5.75 12.37
CA ALA A 74 -15.50 -4.60 12.79
C ALA A 74 -16.40 -3.36 12.92
N LEU A 75 -16.14 -2.53 13.92
CA LEU A 75 -16.80 -1.23 14.04
C LEU A 75 -16.15 -0.26 13.06
N LEU A 76 -16.79 -0.03 11.91
CA LEU A 76 -16.33 0.94 10.93
C LEU A 76 -16.73 2.36 11.34
N VAL A 77 -15.75 3.26 11.35
CA VAL A 77 -15.89 4.67 11.69
C VAL A 77 -15.27 5.54 10.61
N THR A 78 -15.98 6.56 10.15
CA THR A 78 -15.43 7.53 9.18
C THR A 78 -14.62 8.60 9.91
N GLY A 79 -13.31 8.65 9.68
CA GLY A 79 -12.40 9.60 10.34
C GLY A 79 -11.00 9.60 9.74
N THR A 80 -10.12 10.50 10.21
CA THR A 80 -8.70 10.57 9.82
C THR A 80 -7.79 10.48 11.04
N GLY A 81 -6.47 10.36 10.84
CA GLY A 81 -5.51 10.38 11.94
C GLY A 81 -5.50 11.69 12.73
N GLU A 82 -5.85 12.81 12.08
CA GLU A 82 -5.96 14.13 12.70
C GLU A 82 -7.32 14.39 13.36
N ARG A 83 -8.30 13.50 13.16
CA ARG A 83 -9.63 13.59 13.76
C ARG A 83 -10.37 12.26 13.71
N MET A 84 -10.37 11.56 14.83
CA MET A 84 -11.04 10.29 15.05
C MET A 84 -12.29 10.54 15.91
N PRO A 85 -13.50 10.21 15.44
CA PRO A 85 -14.71 10.34 16.26
C PRO A 85 -14.83 9.15 17.23
N LEU A 86 -13.83 9.01 18.08
CA LEU A 86 -13.66 7.98 19.11
C LEU A 86 -13.51 8.64 20.49
N PRO A 87 -13.93 7.97 21.57
CA PRO A 87 -13.79 8.50 22.93
C PRO A 87 -12.32 8.61 23.37
N ASP A 88 -12.08 9.49 24.34
CA ASP A 88 -10.78 9.62 24.99
C ASP A 88 -10.44 8.33 25.75
N GLY A 89 -9.22 7.82 25.58
CA GLY A 89 -8.77 6.60 26.26
C GLY A 89 -9.53 5.33 25.88
N GLY A 90 -10.18 5.31 24.71
CA GLY A 90 -11.03 4.21 24.27
C GLY A 90 -10.31 2.99 23.68
N ALA A 91 -9.00 3.05 23.47
CA ALA A 91 -8.23 1.99 22.79
C ALA A 91 -6.99 1.55 23.57
N ASP A 92 -6.75 0.24 23.61
CA ASP A 92 -5.53 -0.36 24.16
C ASP A 92 -4.34 -0.21 23.19
N ALA A 93 -4.62 -0.30 21.90
CA ALA A 93 -3.63 -0.23 20.84
C ALA A 93 -4.19 0.47 19.59
N LEU A 94 -3.33 1.16 18.87
CA LEU A 94 -3.62 1.76 17.57
C LEU A 94 -2.56 1.34 16.57
N LEU A 95 -2.99 0.68 15.50
CA LEU A 95 -2.12 0.27 14.41
C LEU A 95 -2.39 1.08 13.15
N VAL A 96 -1.32 1.42 12.43
CA VAL A 96 -1.39 2.08 11.12
C VAL A 96 -0.65 1.24 10.09
N SER A 97 -1.36 0.63 9.14
CA SER A 97 -0.71 -0.17 8.07
C SER A 97 -0.65 0.58 6.75
N MET A 98 0.57 0.82 6.24
CA MET A 98 0.82 1.47 4.93
C MET A 98 0.28 2.89 4.77
N ALA A 99 -0.12 3.54 5.86
CA ALA A 99 -0.85 4.80 5.75
C ALA A 99 -0.27 5.96 6.55
N TRP A 100 0.78 5.72 7.35
CA TRP A 100 1.39 6.74 8.21
C TRP A 100 1.77 8.02 7.45
N HIS A 101 2.33 7.85 6.26
CA HIS A 101 2.77 8.94 5.38
C HIS A 101 1.63 9.81 4.79
N TRP A 102 0.37 9.45 5.01
CA TRP A 102 -0.79 10.26 4.59
C TRP A 102 -1.22 11.24 5.67
N MET A 103 -0.73 11.07 6.89
CA MET A 103 -1.09 11.87 8.04
C MET A 103 -0.14 13.05 8.20
N ASP A 104 -0.64 14.14 8.77
CA ASP A 104 0.19 15.20 9.34
C ASP A 104 0.60 14.81 10.78
N PRO A 105 1.86 14.45 11.04
CA PRO A 105 2.27 13.96 12.36
C PRO A 105 2.05 14.99 13.49
N GLN A 106 2.15 16.29 13.20
CA GLN A 106 1.97 17.34 14.22
C GLN A 106 0.53 17.42 14.71
N ARG A 107 -0.43 17.01 13.87
CA ARG A 107 -1.86 17.02 14.17
C ARG A 107 -2.39 15.66 14.56
N ALA A 108 -1.85 14.59 13.97
CA ALA A 108 -2.26 13.22 14.26
C ALA A 108 -1.75 12.74 15.62
N MET A 109 -0.54 13.11 16.04
CA MET A 109 0.02 12.60 17.29
C MET A 109 -0.79 12.98 18.55
N PRO A 110 -1.24 14.24 18.73
CA PRO A 110 -2.11 14.59 19.85
C PRO A 110 -3.45 13.87 19.83
N GLU A 111 -4.01 13.66 18.63
CA GLU A 111 -5.29 12.96 18.46
C GLU A 111 -5.17 11.45 18.75
N ILE A 112 -4.07 10.82 18.33
CA ILE A 112 -3.74 9.43 18.68
C ILE A 112 -3.54 9.29 20.18
N ALA A 113 -2.81 10.21 20.81
CA ALA A 113 -2.62 10.22 22.26
C ALA A 113 -3.93 10.38 23.03
N ARG A 114 -4.88 11.16 22.50
CA ARG A 114 -6.23 11.30 23.08
C ARG A 114 -7.01 9.98 23.01
N VAL A 115 -6.96 9.27 21.89
CA VAL A 115 -7.74 8.03 21.68
C VAL A 115 -7.16 6.84 22.45
N LEU A 116 -5.84 6.76 22.59
CA LEU A 116 -5.19 5.71 23.37
C LEU A 116 -5.43 5.91 24.87
N ARG A 117 -5.68 4.82 25.59
CA ARG A 117 -5.66 4.87 27.06
C ARG A 117 -4.26 5.07 27.59
N ASP A 118 -4.16 5.38 28.89
CA ASP A 118 -2.89 5.40 29.59
C ASP A 118 -2.15 4.06 29.44
N GLY A 119 -0.92 4.13 28.96
CA GLY A 119 -0.09 2.96 28.65
C GLY A 119 -0.48 2.19 27.39
N GLY A 120 -1.37 2.73 26.56
CA GLY A 120 -1.70 2.16 25.25
C GLY A 120 -0.56 2.28 24.25
N THR A 121 -0.57 1.44 23.21
CA THR A 121 0.51 1.36 22.22
C THR A 121 0.11 1.96 20.86
N LEU A 122 1.08 2.60 20.21
CA LEU A 122 0.98 3.05 18.82
C LEU A 122 2.04 2.33 18.01
N ASP A 123 1.60 1.60 16.98
CA ASP A 123 2.50 0.93 16.04
C ASP A 123 2.14 1.25 14.60
N HIS A 124 3.16 1.48 13.77
CA HIS A 124 2.97 1.61 12.34
C HIS A 124 3.65 0.44 11.63
N ILE A 125 2.89 -0.27 10.81
CA ILE A 125 3.39 -1.33 9.95
C ILE A 125 3.69 -0.67 8.62
N GLY A 126 4.98 -0.46 8.37
CA GLY A 126 5.54 0.06 7.13
C GLY A 126 5.85 -1.06 6.13
N ARG A 127 5.92 -0.68 4.85
CA ARG A 127 6.46 -1.53 3.80
C ARG A 127 7.94 -1.19 3.72
N VAL A 128 8.81 -2.20 3.68
CA VAL A 128 10.25 -1.98 3.47
C VAL A 128 10.51 -1.54 2.02
N ASP A 129 9.58 -1.82 1.10
CA ASP A 129 9.70 -1.41 -0.29
C ASP A 129 9.43 0.09 -0.50
N GLN A 130 10.21 0.60 -1.44
CA GLN A 130 10.54 1.99 -1.61
C GLN A 130 9.40 2.75 -2.29
N GLN A 131 8.45 3.29 -1.54
CA GLN A 131 7.38 4.10 -2.11
C GLN A 131 7.88 5.51 -2.50
N VAL A 132 7.59 5.95 -3.72
CA VAL A 132 8.12 7.21 -4.29
C VAL A 132 7.03 8.10 -4.88
N LYS A 133 7.29 9.42 -4.93
CA LYS A 133 6.45 10.37 -5.67
C LYS A 133 7.12 10.73 -6.98
N LEU A 134 6.45 10.50 -8.10
CA LEU A 134 6.91 10.85 -9.44
C LEU A 134 5.83 11.62 -10.19
N ARG A 135 6.10 12.87 -10.58
CA ARG A 135 5.17 13.74 -11.33
C ARG A 135 3.76 13.84 -10.71
N GLY A 136 3.69 13.85 -9.38
CA GLY A 136 2.43 13.91 -8.62
C GLY A 136 1.74 12.56 -8.39
N PHE A 137 2.29 11.47 -8.93
CA PHE A 137 1.81 10.11 -8.73
C PHE A 137 2.58 9.43 -7.61
N ARG A 138 1.86 8.67 -6.78
CA ARG A 138 2.43 7.79 -5.76
C ARG A 138 2.65 6.43 -6.38
N ILE A 139 3.91 5.98 -6.42
CA ILE A 139 4.32 4.74 -7.08
C ILE A 139 4.95 3.83 -6.04
N GLU A 140 4.52 2.56 -6.03
CA GLU A 140 5.15 1.50 -5.27
C GLU A 140 6.23 0.86 -6.14
N LEU A 141 7.51 1.05 -5.81
CA LEU A 141 8.60 0.45 -6.59
C LEU A 141 8.50 -1.09 -6.56
N GLY A 142 8.11 -1.66 -5.43
CA GLY A 142 7.91 -3.11 -5.27
C GLY A 142 6.82 -3.72 -6.18
N GLU A 143 5.82 -2.95 -6.61
CA GLU A 143 4.82 -3.44 -7.60
C GLU A 143 5.48 -3.63 -8.97
N GLY A 144 6.32 -2.69 -9.38
CA GLY A 144 7.11 -2.81 -10.60
C GLY A 144 8.11 -3.96 -10.54
N GLU A 145 8.79 -4.14 -9.40
CA GLU A 145 9.75 -5.23 -9.16
C GLU A 145 9.08 -6.60 -9.25
N ASN A 146 7.96 -6.78 -8.55
CA ASN A 146 7.21 -8.03 -8.61
C ASN A 146 6.67 -8.34 -10.02
N THR A 147 6.24 -7.30 -10.75
CA THR A 147 5.77 -7.44 -12.14
C THR A 147 6.90 -7.90 -13.06
N LEU A 148 8.09 -7.31 -12.93
CA LEU A 148 9.26 -7.70 -13.72
C LEU A 148 9.78 -9.08 -13.33
N ALA A 149 9.80 -9.40 -12.03
CA ALA A 149 10.25 -10.69 -11.51
C ALA A 149 9.30 -11.86 -11.87
N ALA A 150 8.04 -11.58 -12.16
CA ALA A 150 7.08 -12.59 -12.62
C ALA A 150 7.32 -13.03 -14.09
N HIS A 151 8.18 -12.33 -14.84
CA HIS A 151 8.51 -12.70 -16.20
C HIS A 151 9.43 -13.93 -16.22
N GLU A 152 9.09 -14.96 -17.00
CA GLU A 152 9.81 -16.25 -17.05
C GLU A 152 11.31 -16.13 -17.35
N SER A 153 11.68 -15.09 -18.10
CA SER A 153 13.08 -14.80 -18.46
C SER A 153 13.84 -14.00 -17.39
N ALA A 154 13.22 -13.50 -16.33
CA ALA A 154 13.85 -12.69 -15.30
C ALA A 154 14.12 -13.52 -14.03
N ALA A 155 15.40 -13.64 -13.64
CA ALA A 155 15.81 -14.26 -12.39
C ALA A 155 15.63 -13.31 -11.20
N GLN A 156 15.88 -12.01 -11.41
CA GLN A 156 15.75 -10.96 -10.40
C GLN A 156 15.33 -9.65 -11.09
N ALA A 157 14.69 -8.76 -10.35
CA ALA A 157 14.34 -7.43 -10.82
C ALA A 157 14.46 -6.38 -9.71
N ALA A 158 14.80 -5.14 -10.10
CA ALA A 158 14.82 -3.97 -9.23
C ALA A 158 14.22 -2.78 -9.97
N VAL A 159 13.44 -1.93 -9.31
CA VAL A 159 12.86 -0.71 -9.92
C VAL A 159 13.26 0.49 -9.10
N VAL A 160 13.82 1.50 -9.75
CA VAL A 160 14.35 2.71 -9.10
C VAL A 160 13.85 3.98 -9.78
N ILE A 161 13.98 5.11 -9.09
CA ILE A 161 13.89 6.43 -9.72
C ILE A 161 15.27 6.87 -10.18
N ARG A 162 15.43 7.16 -11.47
CA ARG A 162 16.60 7.83 -12.02
C ARG A 162 16.27 9.25 -12.45
N GLU A 163 17.25 10.12 -12.32
CA GLU A 163 17.21 11.51 -12.79
C GLU A 163 18.48 11.76 -13.59
N ASP A 164 18.47 11.39 -14.87
CA ASP A 164 19.65 11.51 -15.74
C ASP A 164 19.86 12.94 -16.25
N ARG A 165 18.80 13.75 -16.18
CA ARG A 165 18.80 15.18 -16.43
C ARG A 165 18.03 15.86 -15.31
N PRO A 166 18.50 17.00 -14.77
CA PRO A 166 17.78 17.72 -13.73
C PRO A 166 16.32 17.98 -14.10
N GLY A 167 15.40 17.62 -13.21
CA GLY A 167 13.96 17.75 -13.37
C GLY A 167 13.26 16.61 -14.12
N ASP A 168 13.99 15.72 -14.80
CA ASP A 168 13.41 14.61 -15.55
C ASP A 168 13.56 13.27 -14.81
N LYS A 169 12.85 13.16 -13.69
CA LYS A 169 12.74 11.92 -12.95
C LYS A 169 11.98 10.87 -13.78
N GLN A 170 12.50 9.65 -13.80
CA GLN A 170 11.96 8.51 -14.54
C GLN A 170 11.99 7.24 -13.68
N LEU A 171 11.03 6.35 -13.91
CA LEU A 171 11.01 5.02 -13.32
C LEU A 171 11.83 4.09 -14.21
N VAL A 172 12.83 3.40 -13.67
CA VAL A 172 13.71 2.50 -14.43
C VAL A 172 13.73 1.13 -13.77
N GLY A 173 13.41 0.09 -14.54
CA GLY A 173 13.54 -1.30 -14.13
C GLY A 173 14.85 -1.91 -14.63
N TYR A 174 15.53 -2.64 -13.75
CA TYR A 174 16.66 -3.50 -14.07
C TYR A 174 16.25 -4.95 -13.86
N VAL A 175 16.67 -5.84 -14.75
CA VAL A 175 16.43 -7.28 -14.61
C VAL A 175 17.72 -8.06 -14.79
N VAL A 176 17.85 -9.14 -14.03
CA VAL A 176 18.88 -10.16 -14.24
C VAL A 176 18.22 -11.29 -15.03
N PRO A 177 18.74 -11.68 -16.20
CA PRO A 177 18.14 -12.74 -16.98
C PRO A 177 18.35 -14.12 -16.34
N THR A 178 17.42 -15.05 -16.54
CA THR A 178 17.57 -16.46 -16.11
C THR A 178 18.64 -17.21 -16.88
N VAL A 179 18.98 -16.74 -18.09
CA VAL A 179 20.06 -17.25 -18.93
C VAL A 179 20.92 -16.07 -19.40
N PRO A 180 22.26 -16.11 -19.31
CA PRO A 180 23.14 -14.97 -19.61
C PRO A 180 22.91 -14.31 -20.97
N ASP A 181 22.46 -15.07 -21.97
CA ASP A 181 22.15 -14.62 -23.34
C ASP A 181 20.68 -14.85 -23.74
N GLY A 182 19.78 -15.01 -22.76
CA GLY A 182 18.35 -15.22 -22.98
C GLY A 182 17.61 -13.92 -23.36
N PRO A 183 16.31 -13.99 -23.69
CA PRO A 183 15.52 -12.81 -24.10
C PRO A 183 15.52 -11.64 -23.08
N ALA A 184 15.82 -11.92 -21.81
CA ALA A 184 15.97 -10.91 -20.78
C ALA A 184 17.32 -10.18 -20.75
N ALA A 185 18.35 -10.69 -21.43
CA ALA A 185 19.65 -10.00 -21.57
C ALA A 185 19.49 -8.65 -22.31
N HIS A 186 18.40 -8.46 -23.05
CA HIS A 186 18.04 -7.22 -23.75
C HIS A 186 16.99 -6.36 -23.01
N LEU A 187 16.54 -6.78 -21.82
CA LEU A 187 15.55 -6.07 -21.00
C LEU A 187 16.15 -4.91 -20.18
N SER A 188 17.41 -4.51 -20.44
CA SER A 188 17.92 -3.20 -20.03
C SER A 188 17.26 -2.08 -20.87
N THR A 189 15.95 -2.07 -20.94
CA THR A 189 15.17 -1.14 -21.73
C THR A 189 14.78 0.03 -20.85
N ARG A 190 15.12 1.24 -21.28
CA ARG A 190 14.70 2.48 -20.63
C ARG A 190 13.18 2.61 -20.78
N TRP A 191 12.43 2.36 -19.71
CA TRP A 191 10.99 2.59 -19.67
C TRP A 191 10.71 4.04 -19.33
N THR A 192 10.46 4.90 -20.33
CA THR A 192 9.82 6.18 -20.07
C THR A 192 8.32 5.92 -19.89
N CYS A 193 7.86 5.80 -18.65
CA CYS A 193 6.43 5.86 -18.36
C CYS A 193 5.92 7.25 -18.79
N GLY A 194 5.31 7.30 -19.98
CA GLY A 194 4.64 8.48 -20.50
C GLY A 194 3.37 8.73 -19.69
N LEU A 195 3.54 9.24 -18.46
CA LEU A 195 2.45 9.82 -17.67
C LEU A 195 2.00 11.11 -18.36
N SER A 196 1.21 10.99 -19.43
CA SER A 196 0.43 12.10 -19.96
C SER A 196 -0.84 12.23 -19.12
N ARG A 197 -1.31 13.47 -18.90
CA ARG A 197 -2.55 13.76 -18.16
C ARG A 197 -3.79 13.02 -18.70
N GLU A 198 -3.71 12.47 -19.91
CA GLU A 198 -4.80 11.86 -20.65
C GLU A 198 -4.88 10.34 -20.51
N ARG A 199 -3.82 9.63 -20.08
CA ARG A 199 -3.84 8.16 -19.94
C ARG A 199 -3.73 7.74 -18.47
N ARG A 200 -4.88 7.59 -17.83
CA ARG A 200 -5.04 7.07 -16.48
C ARG A 200 -5.15 5.54 -16.50
N SER A 201 -4.03 4.83 -16.52
CA SER A 201 -3.95 3.41 -16.08
C SER A 201 -2.49 2.91 -16.10
N PRO A 202 -2.00 2.24 -15.04
CA PRO A 202 -0.76 1.47 -15.11
C PRO A 202 -0.92 0.12 -15.84
N ALA A 203 -2.11 -0.19 -16.36
CA ALA A 203 -2.32 -1.39 -17.16
C ALA A 203 -2.03 -1.12 -18.63
N LEU A 204 -0.78 -1.31 -19.05
CA LEU A 204 -0.44 -1.65 -20.42
C LEU A 204 0.34 -2.97 -20.38
N TRP A 205 -0.41 -4.06 -20.20
CA TRP A 205 0.04 -5.39 -20.61
C TRP A 205 -0.40 -5.60 -22.06
N CYS A 206 0.52 -6.03 -22.92
CA CYS A 206 0.22 -6.57 -24.25
C CYS A 206 0.26 -8.10 -24.12
N PRO A 207 -0.84 -8.83 -24.35
CA PRO A 207 -0.93 -10.26 -24.04
C PRO A 207 -0.40 -11.18 -25.15
N ASP A 208 0.23 -10.65 -26.21
CA ASP A 208 0.55 -11.45 -27.38
C ASP A 208 2.05 -11.70 -27.54
N ARG A 209 2.40 -12.97 -27.75
CA ARG A 209 3.76 -13.47 -27.96
C ARG A 209 4.28 -12.96 -29.31
N SER A 210 4.81 -11.76 -29.39
CA SER A 210 5.68 -11.31 -30.50
C SER A 210 6.33 -9.96 -30.22
N LEU A 211 7.55 -9.80 -30.72
CA LEU A 211 8.39 -8.59 -30.65
C LEU A 211 7.72 -7.30 -31.18
N CYS A 212 8.27 -6.17 -30.69
CA CYS A 212 8.34 -4.81 -31.28
C CYS A 212 7.09 -3.90 -31.11
N TRP A 213 7.23 -2.62 -30.74
CA TRP A 213 8.08 -1.60 -31.39
C TRP A 213 8.56 -0.45 -30.47
N MET A 214 9.78 0.03 -30.77
CA MET A 214 10.23 1.40 -30.56
C MET A 214 9.36 2.41 -31.32
N ARG A 215 9.20 3.63 -30.78
CA ARG A 215 9.12 4.82 -31.63
C ARG A 215 9.88 5.99 -31.01
N PHE A 216 10.93 6.41 -31.73
CA PHE A 216 11.60 7.69 -31.57
C PHE A 216 10.65 8.84 -31.94
N ARG A 217 10.52 9.84 -31.06
CA ARG A 217 10.94 11.23 -31.27
C ARG A 217 11.31 11.84 -29.93
#